data_AF-A0A347ANH8-F1
#
_entry.id   AF-A0A347ANH8-F1
#
_cell.length_a   1.000
_cell.length_b   1.000
_cell.length_c   1.000
_cell.angle_alpha   90.00
_cell.angle_beta   90.00
_cell.angle_gamma   90.00
#
_symmetry.space_group_name_H-M   'P 1'
#
loop_
_entity.id
_entity.type
_entity.pdbx_description
1 polymer ?
#
loop_
_entity_poly.entity_id
_entity_poly.type
_entity_poly.pdbx_seq_one_letter_code
_entity_poly.pdbx_strand_id
1 'polypeptide(L)'
;MAEKMFINALKKAFEEDPSDKTTTFYKFGGWRQSERKREFVEAGKEVAAKRGIPQYDPDVGTPLGQRVLMPYQVSTTDTFVEGDDLHFVNNAAMQQFWDDIRRTVIVGLNTAHSVIEKRLGKEVTPETITHYLETVNHAMPGAAVVQEHMVETHPLLTADSYVKVFTGNDEIADEIDQRYVLNINEEFPEHQADVLKAEVGDGMWTIVRIPTIVSRTCDGGTTSRWSAMQVGMSMISAYKQAAGEAATGDFAYAAKHAEVIHMGTYLPVRRARGENEPGGIAFGYLADICQSSRVNWEDPVRVTLDVVASGAMLYDQIWLGSYMSGGVGFTQYATAAYTDNILDDFTYFGKEYVEDKYGITEAPNNMDTVLDVASEVTFYALEQFEDYPALLETIFGGSQRASIVAAAAGCSTAFATGNAQTGLSGWYLSMYLHKEQHSRLGFYGYDLQDQCGASNVFSIRGDEGLPTELRGANYPNYAMNVGHQGEYAGIAQAAHAARGDAFVLNPLVKIAFADPNLTFDFTQVRAEFAKGALREFEPAGERALISPAK
;
A
#
# COMPACT_ATOMS: atom_id res chain seq x y z
N MET A 1 0.45 -31.68 -15.33
CA MET A 1 0.11 -30.33 -14.87
C MET A 1 0.07 -30.36 -13.37
N ALA A 2 0.80 -29.45 -12.71
CA ALA A 2 0.63 -29.24 -11.28
C ALA A 2 -0.83 -28.78 -11.01
N GLU A 3 -1.32 -29.03 -9.80
CA GLU A 3 -2.65 -28.57 -9.37
C GLU A 3 -2.67 -27.03 -9.35
N LYS A 4 -3.78 -26.40 -9.80
CA LYS A 4 -3.91 -24.93 -9.81
C LYS A 4 -3.78 -24.38 -8.39
N MET A 5 -3.18 -23.19 -8.23
CA MET A 5 -2.80 -22.70 -6.90
C MET A 5 -4.02 -22.44 -5.98
N PHE A 6 -5.19 -22.17 -6.56
CA PHE A 6 -6.43 -21.89 -5.83
C PHE A 6 -7.21 -23.12 -5.37
N ILE A 7 -6.84 -24.33 -5.81
CA ILE A 7 -7.67 -25.54 -5.54
C ILE A 7 -7.78 -25.83 -4.04
N ASN A 8 -6.71 -25.61 -3.28
CA ASN A 8 -6.73 -25.80 -1.83
C ASN A 8 -7.75 -24.87 -1.15
N ALA A 9 -7.83 -23.62 -1.58
CA ALA A 9 -8.80 -22.67 -1.05
C ALA A 9 -10.24 -23.07 -1.39
N LEU A 10 -10.50 -23.48 -2.64
CA LEU A 10 -11.83 -23.92 -3.07
C LEU A 10 -12.30 -25.17 -2.30
N LYS A 11 -11.42 -26.17 -2.12
CA LYS A 11 -11.70 -27.37 -1.31
C LYS A 11 -11.94 -27.07 0.16
N LYS A 12 -11.46 -25.93 0.66
CA LYS A 12 -11.73 -25.48 2.03
C LYS A 12 -13.06 -24.75 2.14
N ALA A 13 -13.45 -24.01 1.10
CA ALA A 13 -14.68 -23.22 1.09
C ALA A 13 -15.94 -24.05 0.84
N PHE A 14 -15.85 -25.13 0.06
CA PHE A 14 -17.01 -25.93 -0.37
C PHE A 14 -16.85 -27.42 -0.06
N GLU A 15 -17.98 -28.12 0.09
CA GLU A 15 -17.99 -29.58 0.27
C GLU A 15 -17.82 -30.31 -1.07
N GLU A 16 -18.31 -29.70 -2.14
CA GLU A 16 -18.30 -30.20 -3.51
C GLU A 16 -16.89 -30.16 -4.14
N ASP A 17 -16.71 -30.94 -5.22
CA ASP A 17 -15.49 -30.80 -6.02
C ASP A 17 -15.50 -29.42 -6.70
N PRO A 18 -14.35 -28.71 -6.82
CA PRO A 18 -14.31 -27.40 -7.45
C PRO A 18 -14.89 -27.32 -8.88
N SER A 19 -14.96 -28.44 -9.59
CA SER A 19 -15.54 -28.57 -10.93
C SER A 19 -17.05 -28.85 -10.96
N ASP A 20 -17.68 -29.14 -9.81
CA ASP A 20 -19.09 -29.45 -9.73
C ASP A 20 -19.96 -28.23 -10.07
N LYS A 21 -20.99 -28.45 -10.90
CA LYS A 21 -21.85 -27.37 -11.46
C LYS A 21 -23.11 -27.10 -10.64
N THR A 22 -23.34 -27.86 -9.57
CA THR A 22 -24.57 -27.79 -8.79
C THR A 22 -24.26 -27.90 -7.31
N THR A 23 -24.88 -27.05 -6.50
CA THR A 23 -24.86 -27.12 -5.04
C THR A 23 -26.29 -26.97 -4.47
N THR A 24 -26.42 -26.92 -3.16
CA THR A 24 -27.69 -26.79 -2.44
C THR A 24 -27.69 -25.56 -1.54
N PHE A 25 -28.63 -24.64 -1.79
CA PHE A 25 -28.79 -23.39 -1.06
C PHE A 25 -29.92 -23.46 -0.01
N TYR A 26 -30.06 -22.39 0.78
CA TYR A 26 -31.15 -22.15 1.75
C TYR A 26 -31.21 -23.14 2.93
N LYS A 27 -30.20 -24.01 3.08
CA LYS A 27 -30.11 -25.04 4.13
C LYS A 27 -29.18 -24.70 5.29
N PHE A 28 -28.45 -23.58 5.22
CA PHE A 28 -27.36 -23.26 6.15
C PHE A 28 -27.81 -22.52 7.42
N GLY A 29 -29.11 -22.21 7.56
CA GLY A 29 -29.62 -21.50 8.75
C GLY A 29 -29.31 -20.01 8.79
N GLY A 30 -28.96 -19.40 7.65
CA GLY A 30 -28.68 -17.97 7.51
C GLY A 30 -27.36 -17.56 8.17
N TRP A 31 -27.35 -16.44 8.89
CA TRP A 31 -26.20 -15.95 9.65
C TRP A 31 -25.69 -16.93 10.71
N ARG A 32 -26.52 -17.88 11.15
CA ARG A 32 -26.18 -18.85 12.20
C ARG A 32 -25.07 -19.84 11.80
N GLN A 33 -24.78 -19.97 10.51
CA GLN A 33 -23.65 -20.79 10.03
C GLN A 33 -22.28 -20.17 10.36
N SER A 34 -22.21 -18.84 10.47
CA SER A 34 -20.97 -18.08 10.63
C SER A 34 -20.65 -17.85 12.10
N GLU A 35 -19.39 -18.03 12.48
CA GLU A 35 -18.94 -17.69 13.82
C GLU A 35 -18.96 -16.18 14.01
N ARG A 36 -18.42 -15.44 13.04
CA ARG A 36 -18.31 -13.98 13.14
C ARG A 36 -19.66 -13.29 13.16
N LYS A 37 -20.63 -13.72 12.35
CA LYS A 37 -21.98 -13.14 12.39
C LYS A 37 -22.69 -13.44 13.72
N ARG A 38 -22.45 -14.61 14.33
CA ARG A 38 -22.99 -14.91 15.68
C ARG A 38 -22.40 -13.97 16.74
N GLU A 39 -21.09 -13.73 16.70
CA GLU A 39 -20.44 -12.73 17.57
C GLU A 39 -21.10 -11.35 17.39
N PHE A 40 -21.33 -10.91 16.15
CA PHE A 40 -21.92 -9.61 15.86
C PHE A 40 -23.36 -9.46 16.35
N VAL A 41 -24.18 -10.53 16.27
CA VAL A 41 -25.54 -10.52 16.81
C VAL A 41 -25.54 -10.31 18.32
N GLU A 42 -24.66 -11.00 19.05
CA GLU A 42 -24.58 -10.86 20.51
C GLU A 42 -24.03 -9.48 20.91
N ALA A 43 -22.97 -9.00 20.23
CA ALA A 43 -22.44 -7.66 20.46
C ALA A 43 -23.48 -6.56 20.14
N GLY A 44 -24.26 -6.73 19.07
CA GLY A 44 -25.33 -5.81 18.70
C GLY A 44 -26.40 -5.67 19.77
N LYS A 45 -26.81 -6.79 20.39
CA LYS A 45 -27.75 -6.79 21.53
C LYS A 45 -27.16 -6.08 22.75
N GLU A 46 -25.90 -6.36 23.10
CA GLU A 46 -25.23 -5.72 24.23
C GLU A 46 -25.15 -4.20 24.03
N VAL A 47 -24.70 -3.75 22.86
CA VAL A 47 -24.60 -2.32 22.54
C VAL A 47 -25.97 -1.65 22.56
N ALA A 48 -26.98 -2.28 21.97
CA ALA A 48 -28.34 -1.74 21.96
C ALA A 48 -28.90 -1.58 23.38
N ALA A 49 -28.70 -2.59 24.23
CA ALA A 49 -29.11 -2.53 25.64
C ALA A 49 -28.36 -1.44 26.42
N LYS A 50 -27.04 -1.33 26.22
CA LYS A 50 -26.18 -0.36 26.92
C LYS A 50 -26.50 1.09 26.60
N ARG A 51 -26.84 1.39 25.34
CA ARG A 51 -27.07 2.77 24.87
C ARG A 51 -28.56 3.13 24.68
N GLY A 52 -29.47 2.16 24.77
CA GLY A 52 -30.91 2.35 24.59
C GLY A 52 -31.37 2.64 23.16
N ILE A 53 -30.57 2.27 22.15
CA ILE A 53 -30.86 2.53 20.73
C ILE A 53 -30.50 1.28 19.92
N PRO A 54 -31.41 0.71 19.11
CA PRO A 54 -31.11 -0.42 18.23
C PRO A 54 -29.82 -0.23 17.41
N GLN A 55 -29.12 -1.32 17.13
CA GLN A 55 -27.87 -1.32 16.36
C GLN A 55 -27.87 -2.50 15.37
N TYR A 56 -26.87 -3.39 15.45
CA TYR A 56 -26.77 -4.54 14.55
C TYR A 56 -27.93 -5.50 14.82
N ASP A 57 -28.73 -5.77 13.79
CA ASP A 57 -29.90 -6.63 13.86
C ASP A 57 -29.98 -7.46 12.56
N PRO A 58 -29.83 -8.80 12.64
CA PRO A 58 -29.85 -9.66 11.46
C PRO A 58 -31.24 -9.78 10.80
N ASP A 59 -32.30 -9.29 11.45
CA ASP A 59 -33.67 -9.34 10.94
C ASP A 59 -34.03 -8.07 10.12
N VAL A 60 -33.12 -7.08 10.07
CA VAL A 60 -33.27 -5.88 9.24
C VAL A 60 -32.70 -6.11 7.84
N GLY A 61 -33.49 -5.83 6.80
CA GLY A 61 -33.07 -5.98 5.40
C GLY A 61 -33.28 -7.41 4.90
N THR A 62 -32.29 -7.97 4.19
CA THR A 62 -32.33 -9.33 3.65
C THR A 62 -31.55 -10.31 4.53
N PRO A 63 -32.00 -11.56 4.68
CA PRO A 63 -31.37 -12.52 5.57
C PRO A 63 -30.08 -13.10 4.96
N LEU A 64 -28.92 -12.67 5.45
CA LEU A 64 -27.62 -13.18 5.01
C LEU A 64 -27.47 -14.70 5.25
N GLY A 65 -26.62 -15.35 4.46
CA GLY A 65 -26.28 -16.77 4.61
C GLY A 65 -27.29 -17.73 3.97
N GLN A 66 -27.96 -17.32 2.90
CA GLN A 66 -28.74 -18.26 2.07
C GLN A 66 -27.84 -19.19 1.24
N ARG A 67 -26.61 -18.77 0.98
CA ARG A 67 -25.50 -19.59 0.46
C ARG A 67 -24.42 -19.73 1.53
N VAL A 68 -23.38 -20.50 1.22
CA VAL A 68 -22.18 -20.60 2.07
C VAL A 68 -21.59 -19.20 2.29
N LEU A 69 -21.33 -18.86 3.56
CA LEU A 69 -20.51 -17.71 3.92
C LEU A 69 -19.05 -18.19 3.97
N MET A 70 -18.30 -17.92 2.91
CA MET A 70 -17.03 -18.56 2.62
C MET A 70 -15.89 -18.05 3.53
N PRO A 71 -14.97 -18.93 3.96
CA PRO A 71 -13.65 -18.51 4.40
C PRO A 71 -12.78 -18.12 3.18
N TYR A 72 -11.80 -17.27 3.41
CA TYR A 72 -10.80 -16.85 2.44
C TYR A 72 -9.41 -17.23 2.93
N GLN A 73 -8.61 -17.85 2.07
CA GLN A 73 -7.18 -18.01 2.30
C GLN A 73 -6.50 -16.67 2.02
N VAL A 74 -5.72 -16.13 2.94
CA VAL A 74 -4.86 -14.99 2.56
C VAL A 74 -3.70 -15.53 1.71
N SER A 75 -3.57 -15.06 0.46
CA SER A 75 -2.61 -15.63 -0.50
C SER A 75 -1.19 -15.65 0.07
N THR A 76 -0.40 -16.67 -0.32
CA THR A 76 0.93 -17.01 0.22
C THR A 76 0.98 -17.45 1.70
N THR A 77 -0.17 -17.56 2.37
CA THR A 77 -0.27 -18.07 3.74
C THR A 77 -1.18 -19.29 3.81
N ASP A 78 -1.15 -20.02 4.92
CA ASP A 78 -2.12 -21.08 5.23
C ASP A 78 -3.28 -20.57 6.11
N THR A 79 -3.44 -19.25 6.24
CA THR A 79 -4.45 -18.64 7.11
C THR A 79 -5.78 -18.52 6.39
N PHE A 80 -6.82 -19.11 6.98
CA PHE A 80 -8.21 -19.01 6.51
C PHE A 80 -9.07 -18.24 7.51
N VAL A 81 -9.76 -17.20 7.03
CA VAL A 81 -10.62 -16.33 7.86
C VAL A 81 -11.93 -16.02 7.16
N GLU A 82 -12.97 -15.68 7.92
CA GLU A 82 -14.18 -15.11 7.33
C GLU A 82 -13.87 -13.71 6.76
N GLY A 83 -14.50 -13.32 5.65
CA GLY A 83 -14.21 -12.03 4.99
C GLY A 83 -14.45 -10.79 5.87
N ASP A 84 -15.22 -10.91 6.94
CA ASP A 84 -15.39 -9.88 7.96
C ASP A 84 -14.07 -9.50 8.68
N ASP A 85 -13.15 -10.44 8.82
CA ASP A 85 -11.85 -10.22 9.49
C ASP A 85 -10.83 -9.51 8.59
N LEU A 86 -11.14 -9.45 7.29
CA LEU A 86 -10.40 -8.68 6.30
C LEU A 86 -11.02 -7.30 6.07
N HIS A 87 -12.09 -6.93 6.79
CA HIS A 87 -12.56 -5.56 6.79
C HIS A 87 -11.61 -4.68 7.60
N PHE A 88 -11.12 -3.57 7.03
CA PHE A 88 -10.09 -2.73 7.64
C PHE A 88 -10.43 -2.25 9.08
N VAL A 89 -11.70 -2.01 9.40
CA VAL A 89 -12.14 -1.67 10.77
C VAL A 89 -11.90 -2.81 11.77
N ASN A 90 -11.99 -4.07 11.34
CA ASN A 90 -11.81 -5.26 12.17
C ASN A 90 -10.35 -5.77 12.15
N ASN A 91 -9.48 -5.14 11.36
CA ASN A 91 -8.12 -5.59 11.13
C ASN A 91 -7.11 -4.50 11.50
N ALA A 92 -6.43 -4.69 12.63
CA ALA A 92 -5.49 -3.70 13.16
C ALA A 92 -4.24 -3.54 12.28
N ALA A 93 -3.80 -4.61 11.59
CA ALA A 93 -2.66 -4.56 10.68
C ALA A 93 -2.96 -3.67 9.47
N MET A 94 -4.15 -3.78 8.87
CA MET A 94 -4.57 -2.91 7.77
C MET A 94 -4.63 -1.43 8.16
N GLN A 95 -5.08 -1.12 9.38
CA GLN A 95 -5.08 0.25 9.89
C GLN A 95 -3.66 0.76 10.09
N GLN A 96 -2.78 -0.05 10.69
CA GLN A 96 -1.40 0.33 10.96
C GLN A 96 -0.58 0.47 9.67
N PHE A 97 -0.82 -0.37 8.66
CA PHE A 97 -0.23 -0.19 7.32
C PHE A 97 -0.47 1.24 6.81
N TRP A 98 -1.72 1.71 6.91
CA TRP A 98 -2.05 3.07 6.49
C TRP A 98 -1.43 4.13 7.40
N ASP A 99 -1.53 3.95 8.72
CA ASP A 99 -0.97 4.91 9.68
C ASP A 99 0.55 5.08 9.49
N ASP A 100 1.29 4.01 9.24
CA ASP A 100 2.74 4.02 8.98
C ASP A 100 3.11 4.80 7.71
N ILE A 101 2.29 4.74 6.66
CA ILE A 101 2.47 5.57 5.47
C ILE A 101 2.12 7.03 5.79
N ARG A 102 0.93 7.28 6.33
CA ARG A 102 0.40 8.63 6.57
C ARG A 102 1.32 9.45 7.48
N ARG A 103 1.89 8.82 8.50
CA ARG A 103 2.75 9.45 9.51
C ARG A 103 4.21 9.62 9.08
N THR A 104 4.57 9.20 7.87
CA THR A 104 5.94 9.27 7.34
C THR A 104 6.13 10.47 6.41
N VAL A 105 7.28 11.14 6.51
CA VAL A 105 7.76 12.15 5.56
C VAL A 105 9.27 12.06 5.45
N ILE A 106 9.80 12.32 4.25
CA ILE A 106 11.25 12.36 4.01
C ILE A 106 11.66 13.83 3.91
N VAL A 107 12.74 14.21 4.60
CA VAL A 107 13.22 15.60 4.64
C VAL A 107 14.73 15.63 4.44
N GLY A 108 15.18 16.34 3.42
CA GLY A 108 16.60 16.53 3.14
C GLY A 108 17.30 17.37 4.21
N LEU A 109 18.56 17.05 4.48
CA LEU A 109 19.44 17.85 5.33
C LEU A 109 20.40 18.74 4.51
N ASN A 110 20.39 18.64 3.19
CA ASN A 110 21.39 19.26 2.32
C ASN A 110 21.34 20.79 2.38
N THR A 111 20.14 21.38 2.23
CA THR A 111 19.96 22.82 2.36
C THR A 111 20.17 23.27 3.80
N ALA A 112 19.72 22.49 4.79
CA ALA A 112 19.94 22.81 6.20
C ALA A 112 21.44 22.90 6.53
N HIS A 113 22.24 21.93 6.12
CA HIS A 113 23.69 21.93 6.30
C HIS A 113 24.34 23.10 5.57
N SER A 114 23.90 23.42 4.35
CA SER A 114 24.35 24.62 3.64
C SER A 114 24.05 25.93 4.38
N VAL A 115 22.90 26.05 5.06
CA VAL A 115 22.57 27.23 5.88
C VAL A 115 23.51 27.32 7.09
N ILE A 116 23.78 26.19 7.75
CA ILE A 116 24.71 26.13 8.89
C ILE A 116 26.11 26.58 8.47
N GLU A 117 26.64 26.06 7.37
CA GLU A 117 27.99 26.36 6.90
C GLU A 117 28.11 27.77 6.34
N LYS A 118 27.20 28.17 5.44
CA LYS A 118 27.35 29.41 4.67
C LYS A 118 26.78 30.62 5.37
N ARG A 119 25.62 30.49 6.01
CA ARG A 119 24.92 31.62 6.64
C ARG A 119 25.34 31.80 8.10
N LEU A 120 25.59 30.70 8.81
CA LEU A 120 25.98 30.73 10.22
C LEU A 120 27.48 30.56 10.47
N GLY A 121 28.25 30.13 9.46
CA GLY A 121 29.70 29.94 9.59
C GLY A 121 30.08 28.84 10.58
N LYS A 122 29.23 27.81 10.72
CA LYS A 122 29.44 26.67 11.63
C LYS A 122 29.72 25.41 10.82
N GLU A 123 30.45 24.48 11.42
CA GLU A 123 30.82 23.22 10.77
C GLU A 123 29.70 22.17 10.90
N VAL A 124 29.58 21.30 9.90
CA VAL A 124 28.76 20.09 9.92
C VAL A 124 29.68 18.87 9.74
N THR A 125 29.55 17.89 10.62
CA THR A 125 30.36 16.67 10.67
C THR A 125 29.48 15.50 11.10
N PRO A 126 29.88 14.23 10.89
CA PRO A 126 29.15 13.07 11.42
C PRO A 126 28.88 13.13 12.93
N GLU A 127 29.79 13.73 13.71
CA GLU A 127 29.60 13.98 15.14
C GLU A 127 28.47 14.98 15.42
N THR A 128 28.44 16.12 14.70
CA THR A 128 27.37 17.11 14.90
C THR A 128 26.02 16.62 14.37
N ILE A 129 26.02 15.82 13.30
CA ILE A 129 24.83 15.14 12.77
C ILE A 129 24.30 14.13 13.79
N THR A 130 25.17 13.32 14.40
CA THR A 130 24.79 12.40 15.48
C THR A 130 24.17 13.13 16.65
N HIS A 131 24.75 14.26 17.08
CA HIS A 131 24.19 15.08 18.15
C HIS A 131 22.81 15.67 17.78
N TYR A 132 22.65 16.11 16.53
CA TYR A 132 21.35 16.54 16.00
C TYR A 132 20.33 15.39 16.00
N LEU A 133 20.71 14.18 15.60
CA LEU A 133 19.85 13.00 15.56
C LEU A 133 19.41 12.56 16.96
N GLU A 134 20.28 12.63 17.95
CA GLU A 134 19.91 12.43 19.36
C GLU A 134 18.90 13.48 19.83
N THR A 135 19.16 14.76 19.52
CA THR A 135 18.29 15.88 19.89
C THR A 135 16.89 15.75 19.27
N VAL A 136 16.83 15.41 17.97
CA VAL A 136 15.55 15.32 17.25
C VAL A 136 14.77 14.06 17.64
N ASN A 137 15.42 12.97 18.02
CA ASN A 137 14.70 11.80 18.54
C ASN A 137 14.09 12.04 19.94
N HIS A 138 14.65 12.94 20.75
CA HIS A 138 13.97 13.47 21.94
C HIS A 138 12.81 14.41 21.56
N ALA A 139 13.03 15.35 20.64
CA ALA A 139 12.04 16.37 20.32
C ALA A 139 10.85 15.85 19.49
N MET A 140 11.09 14.95 18.53
CA MET A 140 10.10 14.52 17.53
C MET A 140 8.81 13.94 18.14
N PRO A 141 8.87 13.10 19.19
CA PRO A 141 7.66 12.61 19.85
C PRO A 141 6.86 13.68 20.61
N GLY A 142 7.41 14.89 20.82
CA GLY A 142 6.74 16.02 21.45
C GLY A 142 7.35 16.46 22.80
N ALA A 143 8.68 16.43 22.93
CA ALA A 143 9.40 16.90 24.11
C ALA A 143 10.20 18.20 23.85
N ALA A 144 10.50 18.94 24.91
CA ALA A 144 11.07 20.29 24.80
C ALA A 144 12.61 20.30 24.83
N VAL A 145 13.22 21.27 24.13
CA VAL A 145 14.69 21.44 24.06
C VAL A 145 15.19 22.87 24.31
N VAL A 146 14.31 23.86 24.50
CA VAL A 146 14.72 25.28 24.67
C VAL A 146 13.95 25.99 25.78
N GLN A 147 12.62 26.04 25.68
CA GLN A 147 11.82 26.84 26.60
C GLN A 147 11.69 26.15 27.97
N GLU A 148 11.76 26.93 29.03
CA GLU A 148 11.45 26.50 30.40
C GLU A 148 9.93 26.28 30.58
N HIS A 149 9.55 25.44 31.55
CA HIS A 149 8.16 25.17 31.95
C HIS A 149 7.27 24.66 30.80
N MET A 150 7.83 23.84 29.91
CA MET A 150 7.06 23.16 28.87
C MET A 150 6.32 21.94 29.43
N VAL A 151 5.20 21.62 28.79
CA VAL A 151 4.49 20.35 28.97
C VAL A 151 4.79 19.46 27.77
N GLU A 152 4.86 18.15 28.00
CA GLU A 152 5.39 17.20 27.02
C GLU A 152 4.40 16.04 26.81
N THR A 153 4.55 15.34 25.69
CA THR A 153 3.81 14.10 25.43
C THR A 153 4.33 12.97 26.33
N HIS A 154 3.46 12.02 26.67
CA HIS A 154 3.89 10.84 27.41
C HIS A 154 4.66 9.89 26.46
N PRO A 155 5.92 9.51 26.72
CA PRO A 155 6.73 8.75 25.76
C PRO A 155 6.09 7.44 25.29
N LEU A 156 5.44 6.69 26.18
CA LEU A 156 4.73 5.45 25.81
C LEU A 156 3.52 5.64 24.86
N LEU A 157 2.94 6.84 24.76
CA LEU A 157 1.85 7.12 23.79
C LEU A 157 2.39 7.45 22.39
N THR A 158 3.69 7.75 22.30
CA THR A 158 4.36 8.25 21.10
C THR A 158 5.63 7.47 20.81
N ALA A 159 5.70 6.24 21.30
CA ALA A 159 6.91 5.41 21.26
C ALA A 159 7.28 4.97 19.84
N ASP A 160 6.32 5.01 18.93
CA ASP A 160 6.47 4.71 17.51
C ASP A 160 7.04 5.88 16.69
N SER A 161 7.24 7.06 17.29
CA SER A 161 7.78 8.25 16.64
C SER A 161 9.28 8.36 16.80
N TYR A 162 9.99 8.56 15.69
CA TYR A 162 11.45 8.68 15.67
C TYR A 162 11.92 9.31 14.35
N VAL A 163 13.24 9.55 14.28
CA VAL A 163 13.93 10.03 13.08
C VAL A 163 15.15 9.16 12.81
N LYS A 164 15.25 8.64 11.58
CA LYS A 164 16.47 8.02 11.04
C LYS A 164 17.03 8.84 9.89
N VAL A 165 18.24 8.53 9.45
CA VAL A 165 18.92 9.13 8.30
C VAL A 165 19.43 8.05 7.36
N PHE A 166 19.51 8.36 6.07
CA PHE A 166 20.26 7.58 5.09
C PHE A 166 21.01 8.50 4.12
N THR A 167 22.07 7.96 3.52
CA THR A 167 22.90 8.60 2.50
C THR A 167 23.52 7.53 1.60
N GLY A 168 23.91 7.89 0.38
CA GLY A 168 24.67 7.02 -0.51
C GLY A 168 26.19 7.04 -0.25
N ASN A 169 26.66 7.91 0.65
CA ASN A 169 28.04 8.02 1.07
C ASN A 169 28.32 7.06 2.24
N ASP A 170 28.97 5.93 1.97
CA ASP A 170 29.23 4.89 2.96
C ASP A 170 30.12 5.40 4.10
N GLU A 171 31.11 6.26 3.82
CA GLU A 171 32.01 6.79 4.85
C GLU A 171 31.26 7.66 5.87
N ILE A 172 30.35 8.52 5.41
CA ILE A 172 29.50 9.33 6.30
C ILE A 172 28.52 8.43 7.07
N ALA A 173 27.91 7.46 6.39
CA ALA A 173 26.97 6.54 7.03
C ALA A 173 27.63 5.74 8.16
N ASP A 174 28.87 5.27 7.96
CA ASP A 174 29.64 4.49 8.94
C ASP A 174 30.07 5.32 10.16
N GLU A 175 30.28 6.63 9.99
CA GLU A 175 30.71 7.52 11.09
C GLU A 175 29.55 8.05 11.96
N ILE A 176 28.32 8.05 11.44
CA ILE A 176 27.13 8.42 12.25
C ILE A 176 26.82 7.27 13.23
N ASP A 177 26.27 7.60 14.40
CA ASP A 177 25.78 6.57 15.33
C ASP A 177 24.71 5.69 14.67
N GLN A 178 25.02 4.40 14.56
CA GLN A 178 24.22 3.42 13.83
C GLN A 178 22.80 3.23 14.38
N ARG A 179 22.49 3.72 15.60
CA ARG A 179 21.11 3.77 16.12
C ARG A 179 20.19 4.62 15.26
N TYR A 180 20.74 5.59 14.53
CA TYR A 180 19.98 6.54 13.71
C TYR A 180 20.13 6.31 12.21
N VAL A 181 21.00 5.40 11.78
CA VAL A 181 21.25 5.14 10.36
C VAL A 181 20.29 4.08 9.87
N LEU A 182 19.71 4.31 8.69
CA LEU A 182 19.09 3.26 7.90
C LEU A 182 20.09 2.81 6.84
N ASN A 183 20.75 1.67 7.10
CA ASN A 183 21.87 1.22 6.30
C ASN A 183 21.40 0.55 5.01
N ILE A 184 21.67 1.20 3.87
CA ILE A 184 21.27 0.72 2.54
C ILE A 184 21.94 -0.63 2.22
N ASN A 185 23.19 -0.84 2.63
CA ASN A 185 23.92 -2.08 2.35
C ASN A 185 23.40 -3.28 3.16
N GLU A 186 22.79 -3.04 4.32
CA GLU A 186 22.21 -4.10 5.16
C GLU A 186 20.80 -4.48 4.70
N GLU A 187 20.01 -3.49 4.26
CA GLU A 187 18.59 -3.69 3.96
C GLU A 187 18.33 -4.18 2.52
N PHE A 188 19.28 -3.97 1.61
CA PHE A 188 19.12 -4.29 0.18
C PHE A 188 20.18 -5.28 -0.32
N PRO A 189 19.84 -6.15 -1.28
CA PRO A 189 20.84 -6.97 -1.96
C PRO A 189 21.84 -6.06 -2.71
N GLU A 190 23.09 -6.51 -2.83
CA GLU A 190 24.22 -5.70 -3.33
C GLU A 190 23.89 -4.91 -4.61
N HIS A 191 23.33 -5.57 -5.62
CA HIS A 191 22.97 -4.92 -6.89
C HIS A 191 21.93 -3.79 -6.74
N GLN A 192 20.99 -3.91 -5.79
CA GLN A 192 20.02 -2.84 -5.51
C GLN A 192 20.63 -1.74 -4.64
N ALA A 193 21.45 -2.12 -3.65
CA ALA A 193 22.16 -1.17 -2.79
C ALA A 193 23.04 -0.23 -3.63
N ASP A 194 23.78 -0.76 -4.60
CA ASP A 194 24.63 0.02 -5.50
C ASP A 194 23.83 1.06 -6.30
N VAL A 195 22.68 0.67 -6.85
CA VAL A 195 21.79 1.58 -7.58
C VAL A 195 21.25 2.67 -6.66
N LEU A 196 20.74 2.29 -5.48
CA LEU A 196 20.14 3.22 -4.54
C LEU A 196 21.17 4.22 -4.00
N LYS A 197 22.38 3.77 -3.66
CA LYS A 197 23.46 4.67 -3.24
C LYS A 197 23.87 5.63 -4.35
N ALA A 198 23.93 5.16 -5.60
CA ALA A 198 24.25 6.01 -6.75
C ALA A 198 23.18 7.10 -6.98
N GLU A 199 21.89 6.77 -6.81
CA GLU A 199 20.79 7.73 -6.93
C GLU A 199 20.77 8.77 -5.79
N VAL A 200 21.10 8.36 -4.56
CA VAL A 200 21.16 9.27 -3.41
C VAL A 200 22.42 10.14 -3.46
N GLY A 201 23.54 9.57 -3.91
CA GLY A 201 24.86 10.20 -3.88
C GLY A 201 25.26 10.65 -2.47
N ASP A 202 25.96 11.78 -2.39
CA ASP A 202 26.31 12.41 -1.11
C ASP A 202 25.12 13.10 -0.41
N GLY A 203 23.92 13.02 -1.01
CA GLY A 203 22.71 13.55 -0.41
C GLY A 203 22.42 12.86 0.92
N MET A 204 21.90 13.63 1.88
CA MET A 204 21.50 13.11 3.18
C MET A 204 20.05 13.42 3.46
N TRP A 205 19.31 12.38 3.83
CA TRP A 205 17.86 12.42 3.96
C TRP A 205 17.44 11.83 5.30
N THR A 206 16.57 12.56 6.00
CA THR A 206 15.92 12.06 7.20
C THR A 206 14.59 11.42 6.86
N ILE A 207 14.29 10.32 7.53
CA ILE A 207 12.99 9.67 7.53
C ILE A 207 12.36 10.01 8.87
N VAL A 208 11.33 10.85 8.82
CA VAL A 208 10.61 11.29 10.02
C VAL A 208 9.29 10.55 10.10
N ARG A 209 9.05 9.90 11.24
CA ARG A 209 7.76 9.30 11.54
C ARG A 209 7.16 9.97 12.77
N ILE A 210 6.01 10.62 12.58
CA ILE A 210 5.27 11.24 13.68
C ILE A 210 4.47 10.17 14.44
N PRO A 211 3.97 10.45 15.65
CA PRO A 211 3.22 9.44 16.41
C PRO A 211 1.92 9.02 15.72
N THR A 212 1.62 7.72 15.68
CA THR A 212 0.36 7.18 15.16
C THR A 212 -0.84 7.81 15.88
N ILE A 213 -0.77 8.05 17.18
CA ILE A 213 -1.86 8.71 17.92
C ILE A 213 -2.15 10.13 17.40
N VAL A 214 -1.12 10.85 16.94
CA VAL A 214 -1.28 12.17 16.31
C VAL A 214 -1.91 12.02 14.93
N SER A 215 -1.41 11.08 14.13
CA SER A 215 -1.95 10.80 12.79
C SER A 215 -3.44 10.43 12.82
N ARG A 216 -3.85 9.59 13.79
CA ARG A 216 -5.25 9.18 13.99
C ARG A 216 -6.13 10.29 14.57
N THR A 217 -5.55 11.24 15.32
CA THR A 217 -6.29 12.39 15.88
C THR A 217 -6.46 13.50 14.86
N CYS A 218 -5.48 13.67 13.97
CA CYS A 218 -5.41 14.72 12.97
C CYS A 218 -5.59 14.16 11.55
N ASP A 219 -4.66 14.47 10.64
CA ASP A 219 -4.68 14.09 9.23
C ASP A 219 -3.24 13.95 8.67
N GLY A 220 -3.11 13.56 7.39
CA GLY A 220 -1.82 13.47 6.71
C GLY A 220 -1.11 14.83 6.54
N GLY A 221 -1.87 15.93 6.40
CA GLY A 221 -1.32 17.27 6.31
C GLY A 221 -0.55 17.69 7.56
N THR A 222 -0.81 17.04 8.69
CA THR A 222 -0.08 17.25 9.95
C THR A 222 1.36 16.75 9.88
N THR A 223 1.65 15.68 9.13
CA THR A 223 2.93 14.97 9.17
C THR A 223 4.13 15.85 8.85
N SER A 224 4.16 16.52 7.68
CA SER A 224 5.29 17.38 7.31
C SER A 224 5.39 18.63 8.18
N ARG A 225 4.26 19.12 8.67
CA ARG A 225 4.22 20.31 9.54
C ARG A 225 4.83 19.97 10.89
N TRP A 226 4.40 18.89 11.52
CA TRP A 226 4.94 18.39 12.79
C TRP A 226 6.43 18.10 12.66
N SER A 227 6.82 17.35 11.62
CA SER A 227 8.22 17.07 11.30
C SER A 227 9.07 18.35 11.29
N ALA A 228 8.67 19.34 10.50
CA ALA A 228 9.41 20.59 10.37
C ALA A 228 9.50 21.40 11.67
N MET A 229 8.50 21.34 12.56
CA MET A 229 8.56 22.04 13.84
C MET A 229 9.67 21.45 14.71
N GLN A 230 9.71 20.11 14.83
CA GLN A 230 10.66 19.44 15.70
C GLN A 230 12.07 19.42 15.09
N VAL A 231 12.20 19.35 13.75
CA VAL A 231 13.46 19.60 13.03
C VAL A 231 13.97 21.01 13.33
N GLY A 232 13.13 22.03 13.22
CA GLY A 232 13.51 23.42 13.50
C GLY A 232 14.02 23.63 14.93
N MET A 233 13.31 23.07 15.92
CA MET A 233 13.75 23.13 17.33
C MET A 233 15.06 22.39 17.58
N SER A 234 15.26 21.26 16.91
CA SER A 234 16.48 20.46 17.04
C SER A 234 17.67 21.13 16.37
N MET A 235 17.47 21.79 15.24
CA MET A 235 18.50 22.62 14.58
C MET A 235 18.93 23.78 15.49
N ILE A 236 17.98 24.45 16.14
CA ILE A 236 18.27 25.53 17.10
C ILE A 236 19.16 25.01 18.24
N SER A 237 18.76 23.90 18.85
CA SER A 237 19.43 23.33 20.01
C SER A 237 20.82 22.77 19.68
N ALA A 238 20.89 21.83 18.73
CA ALA A 238 22.11 21.09 18.40
C ALA A 238 23.21 22.01 17.83
N TYR A 239 22.84 22.99 17.00
CA TYR A 239 23.79 23.93 16.39
C TYR A 239 23.89 25.27 17.13
N LYS A 240 23.39 25.35 18.37
CA LYS A 240 23.53 26.53 19.25
C LYS A 240 23.17 27.83 18.54
N GLN A 241 22.00 27.86 17.92
CA GLN A 241 21.49 29.04 17.21
C GLN A 241 20.73 29.95 18.17
N ALA A 242 20.48 31.19 17.78
CA ALA A 242 19.48 31.98 18.48
C ALA A 242 18.09 31.35 18.28
N ALA A 243 17.32 31.22 19.35
CA ALA A 243 16.00 30.62 19.32
C ALA A 243 14.97 31.58 18.69
N GLY A 244 14.99 31.69 17.36
CA GLY A 244 14.12 32.56 16.58
C GLY A 244 14.85 33.72 15.90
N GLU A 245 15.84 33.42 15.07
CA GLU A 245 16.50 34.40 14.20
C GLU A 245 16.10 34.26 12.73
N ALA A 246 16.61 35.13 11.86
CA ALA A 246 16.26 35.10 10.44
C ALA A 246 16.66 33.77 9.75
N ALA A 247 17.76 33.14 10.16
CA ALA A 247 18.18 31.84 9.63
C ALA A 247 17.21 30.70 10.01
N THR A 248 16.48 30.83 11.14
CA THR A 248 15.41 29.89 11.52
C THR A 248 14.33 29.77 10.44
N GLY A 249 14.06 30.86 9.71
CA GLY A 249 13.13 30.87 8.59
C GLY A 249 13.58 30.02 7.40
N ASP A 250 14.89 29.91 7.16
CA ASP A 250 15.42 29.10 6.05
C ASP A 250 15.21 27.61 6.33
N PHE A 251 15.50 27.16 7.56
CA PHE A 251 15.24 25.77 7.97
C PHE A 251 13.76 25.42 7.87
N ALA A 252 12.87 26.34 8.27
CA ALA A 252 11.43 26.14 8.15
C ALA A 252 10.98 26.02 6.70
N TYR A 253 11.54 26.81 5.78
CA TYR A 253 11.21 26.70 4.35
C TYR A 253 11.75 25.41 3.73
N ALA A 254 12.99 25.03 4.06
CA ALA A 254 13.60 23.79 3.59
C ALA A 254 12.79 22.56 4.02
N ALA A 255 12.51 22.44 5.32
CA ALA A 255 11.82 21.28 5.88
C ALA A 255 10.33 21.18 5.52
N LYS A 256 9.70 22.28 5.07
CA LYS A 256 8.27 22.30 4.71
C LYS A 256 8.00 22.34 3.21
N HIS A 257 8.99 22.69 2.39
CA HIS A 257 8.81 22.90 0.95
C HIS A 257 10.04 22.48 0.13
N ALA A 258 11.21 23.06 0.38
CA ALA A 258 12.31 22.96 -0.59
C ALA A 258 12.93 21.56 -0.69
N GLU A 259 12.94 20.80 0.40
CA GLU A 259 13.55 19.47 0.47
C GLU A 259 12.65 18.45 1.19
N VAL A 260 11.32 18.61 1.06
CA VAL A 260 10.35 17.67 1.64
C VAL A 260 9.78 16.77 0.56
N ILE A 261 9.67 15.47 0.86
CA ILE A 261 8.94 14.50 0.05
C ILE A 261 7.76 13.99 0.87
N HIS A 262 6.56 14.43 0.48
CA HIS A 262 5.30 13.89 0.95
C HIS A 262 5.03 12.52 0.34
N MET A 263 4.30 11.66 1.05
CA MET A 263 3.85 10.38 0.51
C MET A 263 2.72 10.57 -0.51
N GLY A 264 1.88 11.58 -0.30
CA GLY A 264 0.81 11.93 -1.21
C GLY A 264 0.62 13.44 -1.35
N THR A 265 0.28 13.90 -2.55
CA THR A 265 0.00 15.32 -2.83
C THR A 265 -1.44 15.70 -2.44
N TYR A 266 -1.70 16.99 -2.25
CA TYR A 266 -3.06 17.47 -1.93
C TYR A 266 -4.05 17.21 -3.07
N LEU A 267 -5.35 17.19 -2.75
CA LEU A 267 -6.40 16.84 -3.71
C LEU A 267 -7.28 18.02 -4.16
N PRO A 268 -7.85 17.95 -5.38
CA PRO A 268 -8.84 18.92 -5.85
C PRO A 268 -10.07 19.02 -4.93
N VAL A 269 -10.68 20.21 -4.91
CA VAL A 269 -11.72 20.61 -3.94
C VAL A 269 -12.89 19.64 -3.81
N ARG A 270 -13.33 18.98 -4.89
CA ARG A 270 -14.45 18.01 -4.85
C ARG A 270 -14.19 16.87 -3.86
N ARG A 271 -12.91 16.52 -3.67
CA ARG A 271 -12.42 15.47 -2.78
C ARG A 271 -11.30 16.04 -1.89
N ALA A 272 -11.48 17.27 -1.41
CA ALA A 272 -10.48 18.07 -0.71
C ALA A 272 -9.83 17.31 0.46
N ARG A 273 -8.52 17.08 0.33
CA ARG A 273 -7.63 16.54 1.35
C ARG A 273 -6.28 17.24 1.22
N GLY A 274 -5.59 17.39 2.35
CA GLY A 274 -4.21 17.85 2.38
C GLY A 274 -3.25 16.79 1.87
N GLU A 275 -1.96 17.01 2.11
CA GLU A 275 -0.90 16.06 1.79
C GLU A 275 -1.01 14.76 2.60
N ASN A 276 -0.28 13.71 2.19
CA ASN A 276 -0.21 12.40 2.84
C ASN A 276 -1.57 11.72 3.05
N GLU A 277 -2.50 11.89 2.11
CA GLU A 277 -3.74 11.10 2.06
C GLU A 277 -3.73 10.17 0.84
N PRO A 278 -4.43 9.02 0.87
CA PRO A 278 -4.23 7.95 -0.10
C PRO A 278 -4.46 8.39 -1.55
N GLY A 279 -5.44 9.28 -1.75
CA GLY A 279 -5.79 9.79 -3.07
C GLY A 279 -4.63 10.50 -3.79
N GLY A 280 -3.63 10.99 -3.06
CA GLY A 280 -2.49 11.73 -3.58
C GLY A 280 -1.23 10.88 -3.78
N ILE A 281 -1.26 9.60 -3.42
CA ILE A 281 -0.13 8.67 -3.52
C ILE A 281 -0.08 8.12 -4.95
N ALA A 282 1.03 8.35 -5.64
CA ALA A 282 1.27 7.79 -6.97
C ALA A 282 1.45 6.27 -6.90
N PHE A 283 1.07 5.55 -7.95
CA PHE A 283 1.18 4.09 -7.99
C PHE A 283 2.62 3.61 -7.82
N GLY A 284 3.58 4.32 -8.41
CA GLY A 284 5.00 4.02 -8.21
C GLY A 284 5.48 4.23 -6.77
N TYR A 285 4.93 5.21 -6.04
CA TYR A 285 5.24 5.38 -4.61
C TYR A 285 4.69 4.23 -3.78
N LEU A 286 3.46 3.77 -4.07
CA LEU A 286 2.90 2.59 -3.40
C LEU A 286 3.81 1.37 -3.62
N ALA A 287 4.23 1.14 -4.86
CA ALA A 287 5.16 0.05 -5.19
C ALA A 287 6.50 0.18 -4.45
N ASP A 288 7.00 1.41 -4.29
CA ASP A 288 8.24 1.67 -3.56
C ASP A 288 8.10 1.52 -2.04
N ILE A 289 6.94 1.87 -1.48
CA ILE A 289 6.59 1.66 -0.07
C ILE A 289 6.61 0.18 0.27
N CYS A 290 6.02 -0.67 -0.58
CA CYS A 290 6.08 -2.13 -0.41
C CYS A 290 7.54 -2.61 -0.49
N GLN A 291 7.94 -3.46 0.46
CA GLN A 291 9.33 -3.92 0.59
C GLN A 291 9.53 -5.35 0.08
N SER A 292 8.56 -5.94 -0.63
CA SER A 292 8.78 -7.24 -1.25
C SER A 292 9.93 -7.22 -2.26
N SER A 293 10.19 -6.08 -2.92
CA SER A 293 11.23 -5.96 -3.96
C SER A 293 12.66 -6.19 -3.47
N ARG A 294 12.94 -6.02 -2.17
CA ARG A 294 14.29 -6.26 -1.62
C ARG A 294 14.47 -7.66 -1.02
N VAL A 295 13.36 -8.36 -0.75
CA VAL A 295 13.37 -9.70 -0.12
C VAL A 295 13.10 -10.80 -1.15
N ASN A 296 12.14 -10.59 -2.05
CA ASN A 296 11.66 -11.59 -3.00
C ASN A 296 12.09 -11.27 -4.44
N TRP A 297 13.23 -10.58 -4.62
CA TRP A 297 13.67 -10.02 -5.91
C TRP A 297 13.88 -11.06 -7.03
N GLU A 298 14.09 -12.34 -6.68
CA GLU A 298 14.19 -13.44 -7.65
C GLU A 298 12.82 -13.90 -8.19
N ASP A 299 11.71 -13.51 -7.55
CA ASP A 299 10.35 -13.83 -7.96
C ASP A 299 9.57 -12.55 -8.30
N PRO A 300 9.56 -12.13 -9.59
CA PRO A 300 8.88 -10.90 -9.99
C PRO A 300 7.36 -10.98 -9.84
N VAL A 301 6.76 -12.18 -9.84
CA VAL A 301 5.33 -12.35 -9.58
C VAL A 301 5.04 -12.05 -8.12
N ARG A 302 5.82 -12.63 -7.20
CA ARG A 302 5.67 -12.38 -5.76
C ARG A 302 5.80 -10.89 -5.42
N VAL A 303 6.83 -10.23 -5.94
CA VAL A 303 7.04 -8.77 -5.74
C VAL A 303 5.84 -7.98 -6.24
N THR A 304 5.36 -8.28 -7.44
CA THR A 304 4.22 -7.61 -8.06
C THR A 304 2.94 -7.79 -7.25
N LEU A 305 2.63 -9.00 -6.81
CA LEU A 305 1.37 -9.30 -6.13
C LEU A 305 1.34 -8.85 -4.66
N ASP A 306 2.49 -8.71 -4.00
CA ASP A 306 2.55 -8.01 -2.71
C ASP A 306 2.25 -6.50 -2.85
N VAL A 307 2.64 -5.88 -3.98
CA VAL A 307 2.22 -4.51 -4.32
C VAL A 307 0.72 -4.45 -4.63
N VAL A 308 0.16 -5.42 -5.36
CA VAL A 308 -1.28 -5.50 -5.60
C VAL A 308 -2.04 -5.59 -4.27
N ALA A 309 -1.64 -6.47 -3.35
CA ALA A 309 -2.27 -6.59 -2.04
C ALA A 309 -2.22 -5.28 -1.24
N SER A 310 -1.05 -4.62 -1.23
CA SER A 310 -0.84 -3.31 -0.61
C SER A 310 -1.80 -2.26 -1.16
N GLY A 311 -1.88 -2.17 -2.48
CA GLY A 311 -2.70 -1.20 -3.20
C GLY A 311 -4.19 -1.50 -3.09
N ALA A 312 -4.62 -2.74 -3.25
CA ALA A 312 -6.03 -3.12 -3.16
C ALA A 312 -6.59 -2.81 -1.77
N MET A 313 -5.85 -3.14 -0.71
CA MET A 313 -6.26 -2.79 0.66
C MET A 313 -6.34 -1.27 0.85
N LEU A 314 -5.28 -0.53 0.52
CA LEU A 314 -5.25 0.91 0.76
C LEU A 314 -6.26 1.68 -0.10
N TYR A 315 -6.27 1.41 -1.40
CA TYR A 315 -7.04 2.18 -2.37
C TYR A 315 -8.52 1.78 -2.40
N ASP A 316 -8.85 0.50 -2.30
CA ASP A 316 -10.26 0.08 -2.37
C ASP A 316 -10.92 0.07 -0.99
N GLN A 317 -10.27 -0.49 0.03
CA GLN A 317 -10.92 -0.65 1.34
C GLN A 317 -10.90 0.65 2.15
N ILE A 318 -9.73 1.28 2.29
CA ILE A 318 -9.59 2.48 3.10
C ILE A 318 -9.99 3.73 2.30
N TRP A 319 -9.39 3.95 1.13
CA TRP A 319 -9.61 5.17 0.37
C TRP A 319 -11.00 5.23 -0.26
N LEU A 320 -11.31 4.35 -1.22
CA LEU A 320 -12.61 4.35 -1.89
C LEU A 320 -13.72 3.93 -0.93
N GLY A 321 -13.48 2.88 -0.13
CA GLY A 321 -14.45 2.25 0.76
C GLY A 321 -14.73 2.98 2.07
N SER A 322 -13.93 3.99 2.42
CA SER A 322 -14.15 4.82 3.61
C SER A 322 -14.06 6.31 3.30
N TYR A 323 -12.88 6.82 2.91
CA TYR A 323 -12.68 8.25 2.68
C TYR A 323 -13.61 8.84 1.61
N MET A 324 -13.92 8.07 0.57
CA MET A 324 -14.74 8.51 -0.56
C MET A 324 -16.17 7.96 -0.54
N SER A 325 -16.51 7.06 0.40
CA SER A 325 -17.85 6.51 0.56
C SER A 325 -18.20 6.23 2.03
N GLY A 326 -17.85 5.05 2.54
CA GLY A 326 -18.14 4.58 3.91
C GLY A 326 -19.24 3.51 4.00
N GLY A 327 -19.46 2.99 5.21
CA GLY A 327 -20.45 1.95 5.50
C GLY A 327 -19.82 0.56 5.56
N VAL A 328 -20.50 -0.44 4.98
CA VAL A 328 -19.95 -1.81 4.83
C VAL A 328 -18.69 -1.82 3.97
N GLY A 329 -18.56 -0.84 3.06
CA GLY A 329 -17.36 -0.65 2.27
C GLY A 329 -17.13 -1.76 1.23
N PHE A 330 -15.86 -1.96 0.90
CA PHE A 330 -15.44 -2.67 -0.31
C PHE A 330 -14.45 -3.80 -0.04
N THR A 331 -14.55 -4.45 1.12
CA THR A 331 -13.63 -5.55 1.50
C THR A 331 -13.47 -6.58 0.40
N GLN A 332 -14.58 -7.15 -0.10
CA GLN A 332 -14.49 -8.23 -1.09
C GLN A 332 -14.12 -7.76 -2.51
N TYR A 333 -14.18 -6.46 -2.80
CA TYR A 333 -13.56 -5.97 -4.05
C TYR A 333 -12.04 -6.13 -3.97
N ALA A 334 -11.46 -5.75 -2.83
CA ALA A 334 -10.03 -5.81 -2.61
C ALA A 334 -9.52 -7.24 -2.35
N THR A 335 -10.22 -8.03 -1.51
CA THR A 335 -9.75 -9.38 -1.14
C THR A 335 -9.58 -10.28 -2.34
N ALA A 336 -10.40 -10.13 -3.38
CA ALA A 336 -10.26 -10.89 -4.62
C ALA A 336 -8.83 -10.84 -5.19
N ALA A 337 -8.11 -9.73 -5.01
CA ALA A 337 -6.76 -9.53 -5.50
C ALA A 337 -5.65 -10.05 -4.56
N TYR A 338 -5.99 -10.50 -3.34
CA TYR A 338 -5.00 -11.00 -2.37
C TYR A 338 -5.42 -12.25 -1.59
N THR A 339 -6.51 -12.91 -2.00
CA THR A 339 -6.97 -14.17 -1.40
C THR A 339 -7.01 -15.33 -2.38
N ASP A 340 -6.97 -16.52 -1.80
CA ASP A 340 -7.21 -17.82 -2.44
C ASP A 340 -6.20 -18.19 -3.52
N ASN A 341 -5.07 -17.47 -3.62
CA ASN A 341 -4.03 -17.67 -4.63
C ASN A 341 -4.56 -17.65 -6.08
N ILE A 342 -5.68 -16.96 -6.32
CA ILE A 342 -6.33 -16.92 -7.65
C ILE A 342 -5.54 -16.03 -8.60
N LEU A 343 -5.30 -14.78 -8.18
CA LEU A 343 -4.48 -13.85 -8.97
C LEU A 343 -3.03 -14.37 -9.09
N ASP A 344 -2.53 -15.05 -8.06
CA ASP A 344 -1.24 -15.74 -8.10
C ASP A 344 -1.20 -16.77 -9.25
N ASP A 345 -2.15 -17.71 -9.31
CA ASP A 345 -2.23 -18.71 -10.39
C ASP A 345 -2.22 -18.07 -11.79
N PHE A 346 -3.04 -17.04 -11.98
CA PHE A 346 -3.18 -16.36 -13.27
C PHE A 346 -1.89 -15.64 -13.69
N THR A 347 -1.22 -15.01 -12.74
CA THR A 347 -0.01 -14.22 -13.00
C THR A 347 1.21 -15.13 -13.20
N TYR A 348 1.32 -16.24 -12.46
CA TYR A 348 2.38 -17.24 -12.70
C TYR A 348 2.23 -17.90 -14.06
N PHE A 349 1.00 -18.25 -14.49
CA PHE A 349 0.76 -18.73 -15.86
C PHE A 349 1.28 -17.73 -16.90
N GLY A 350 0.92 -16.45 -16.77
CA GLY A 350 1.33 -15.44 -17.73
C GLY A 350 2.83 -15.15 -17.70
N LYS A 351 3.49 -15.25 -16.54
CA LYS A 351 4.96 -15.17 -16.44
C LYS A 351 5.64 -16.33 -17.17
N GLU A 352 5.16 -17.56 -16.97
CA GLU A 352 5.68 -18.76 -17.65
C GLU A 352 5.52 -18.64 -19.17
N TYR A 353 4.34 -18.22 -19.64
CA TYR A 353 4.09 -17.96 -21.06
C TYR A 353 5.09 -16.98 -21.68
N VAL A 354 5.35 -15.87 -20.99
CA VAL A 354 6.29 -14.85 -21.45
C VAL A 354 7.73 -15.36 -21.46
N GLU A 355 8.15 -16.02 -20.37
CA GLU A 355 9.50 -16.57 -20.25
C GLU A 355 9.81 -17.59 -21.35
N ASP A 356 8.87 -18.47 -21.64
CA ASP A 356 9.02 -19.50 -22.67
C ASP A 356 9.02 -18.93 -24.09
N LYS A 357 8.19 -17.92 -24.36
CA LYS A 357 7.98 -17.39 -25.71
C LYS A 357 8.97 -16.31 -26.12
N TYR A 358 9.27 -15.41 -25.20
CA TYR A 358 10.06 -14.21 -25.45
C TYR A 358 11.36 -14.18 -24.65
N GLY A 359 11.35 -14.72 -23.43
CA GLY A 359 12.28 -14.34 -22.37
C GLY A 359 11.76 -13.10 -21.63
N ILE A 360 12.03 -13.03 -20.33
CA ILE A 360 11.61 -11.92 -19.47
C ILE A 360 12.28 -10.62 -19.95
N THR A 361 11.49 -9.58 -20.20
CA THR A 361 11.88 -8.25 -20.71
C THR A 361 12.45 -8.18 -22.14
N GLU A 362 12.42 -9.28 -22.90
CA GLU A 362 13.00 -9.35 -24.24
C GLU A 362 11.98 -9.15 -25.37
N ALA A 363 10.68 -9.09 -25.05
CA ALA A 363 9.65 -8.91 -26.05
C ALA A 363 9.65 -7.46 -26.61
N PRO A 364 9.33 -7.26 -27.90
CA PRO A 364 9.21 -5.93 -28.46
C PRO A 364 8.20 -5.08 -27.68
N ASN A 365 8.59 -3.87 -27.27
CA ASN A 365 7.68 -2.95 -26.58
C ASN A 365 6.72 -2.26 -27.58
N ASN A 366 5.75 -3.01 -28.08
CA ASN A 366 4.79 -2.56 -29.09
C ASN A 366 3.42 -3.24 -28.92
N MET A 367 2.46 -2.90 -29.80
CA MET A 367 1.09 -3.42 -29.72
C MET A 367 0.97 -4.90 -30.08
N ASP A 368 1.90 -5.48 -30.85
CA ASP A 368 1.86 -6.90 -31.18
C ASP A 368 2.07 -7.76 -29.93
N THR A 369 3.04 -7.38 -29.07
CA THR A 369 3.24 -8.02 -27.77
C THR A 369 2.05 -7.83 -26.83
N VAL A 370 1.45 -6.64 -26.83
CA VAL A 370 0.23 -6.38 -26.04
C VAL A 370 -0.92 -7.29 -26.48
N LEU A 371 -1.18 -7.37 -27.79
CA LEU A 371 -2.24 -8.20 -28.35
C LEU A 371 -2.03 -9.68 -28.05
N ASP A 372 -0.77 -10.13 -28.08
CA ASP A 372 -0.42 -11.52 -27.83
C ASP A 372 -0.59 -11.89 -26.35
N VAL A 373 0.22 -11.28 -25.47
CA VAL A 373 0.33 -11.69 -24.07
C VAL A 373 -0.97 -11.40 -23.31
N ALA A 374 -1.56 -10.22 -23.49
CA ALA A 374 -2.77 -9.89 -22.74
C ALA A 374 -3.96 -10.74 -23.18
N SER A 375 -4.07 -11.10 -24.47
CA SER A 375 -5.16 -11.98 -24.93
C SER A 375 -5.02 -13.38 -24.36
N GLU A 376 -3.82 -13.98 -24.45
CA GLU A 376 -3.56 -15.34 -23.97
C GLU A 376 -3.89 -15.47 -22.47
N VAL A 377 -3.36 -14.55 -21.65
CA VAL A 377 -3.57 -14.58 -20.20
C VAL A 377 -5.02 -14.28 -19.83
N THR A 378 -5.70 -13.41 -20.60
CA THR A 378 -7.13 -13.17 -20.40
C THR A 378 -7.95 -14.42 -20.65
N PHE A 379 -7.71 -15.13 -21.76
CA PHE A 379 -8.45 -16.36 -22.08
C PHE A 379 -8.17 -17.45 -21.06
N TYR A 380 -6.91 -17.67 -20.69
CA TYR A 380 -6.56 -18.60 -19.62
C TYR A 380 -7.34 -18.35 -18.34
N ALA A 381 -7.34 -17.11 -17.85
CA ALA A 381 -7.97 -16.77 -16.58
C ALA A 381 -9.51 -16.90 -16.65
N LEU A 382 -10.12 -16.52 -17.78
CA LEU A 382 -11.56 -16.67 -17.99
C LEU A 382 -11.98 -18.13 -18.09
N GLU A 383 -11.19 -18.98 -18.75
CA GLU A 383 -11.40 -20.43 -18.79
C GLU A 383 -11.39 -21.04 -17.38
N GLN A 384 -10.57 -20.54 -16.45
CA GLN A 384 -10.58 -21.05 -15.08
C GLN A 384 -11.94 -20.82 -14.39
N PHE A 385 -12.60 -19.69 -14.63
CA PHE A 385 -13.95 -19.43 -14.11
C PHE A 385 -15.03 -20.28 -14.81
N GLU A 386 -14.79 -20.73 -16.03
CA GLU A 386 -15.70 -21.59 -16.80
C GLU A 386 -15.57 -23.05 -16.40
N ASP A 387 -14.35 -23.51 -16.13
CA ASP A 387 -14.00 -24.89 -15.77
C ASP A 387 -14.23 -25.20 -14.29
N TYR A 388 -14.07 -24.21 -13.41
CA TYR A 388 -14.23 -24.36 -11.96
C TYR A 388 -15.38 -23.48 -11.44
N PRO A 389 -16.64 -23.98 -11.42
CA PRO A 389 -17.77 -23.24 -10.89
C PRO A 389 -17.60 -22.75 -9.45
N ALA A 390 -16.87 -23.49 -8.61
CA ALA A 390 -16.53 -23.04 -7.25
C ALA A 390 -15.67 -21.77 -7.24
N LEU A 391 -14.78 -21.60 -8.23
CA LEU A 391 -13.98 -20.38 -8.42
C LEU A 391 -14.87 -19.20 -8.81
N LEU A 392 -15.78 -19.41 -9.77
CA LEU A 392 -16.77 -18.40 -10.17
C LEU A 392 -17.70 -18.02 -9.03
N GLU A 393 -18.04 -18.98 -8.16
CA GLU A 393 -18.87 -18.74 -6.98
C GLU A 393 -18.08 -17.99 -5.87
N THR A 394 -16.78 -18.26 -5.71
CA THR A 394 -15.88 -17.55 -4.79
C THR A 394 -15.73 -16.08 -5.21
N ILE A 395 -15.42 -15.85 -6.47
CA ILE A 395 -15.31 -14.52 -7.09
C ILE A 395 -16.61 -14.19 -7.81
N PHE A 396 -17.69 -14.09 -7.02
CA PHE A 396 -19.05 -13.93 -7.54
C PHE A 396 -19.28 -12.58 -8.25
N GLY A 397 -18.55 -11.54 -7.86
CA GLY A 397 -18.67 -10.21 -8.43
C GLY A 397 -17.96 -10.10 -9.78
N GLY A 398 -18.66 -9.63 -10.81
CA GLY A 398 -18.05 -9.44 -12.14
C GLY A 398 -16.83 -8.50 -12.11
N SER A 399 -16.87 -7.45 -11.29
CA SER A 399 -15.75 -6.53 -11.11
C SER A 399 -14.54 -7.15 -10.47
N GLN A 400 -14.72 -8.06 -9.51
CA GLN A 400 -13.61 -8.77 -8.89
C GLN A 400 -12.90 -9.61 -9.94
N ARG A 401 -13.66 -10.35 -10.75
CA ARG A 401 -13.11 -11.14 -11.87
C ARG A 401 -12.41 -10.26 -12.90
N ALA A 402 -13.07 -9.19 -13.33
CA ALA A 402 -12.51 -8.24 -14.30
C ALA A 402 -11.17 -7.70 -13.84
N SER A 403 -11.08 -7.30 -12.57
CA SER A 403 -9.88 -6.79 -11.94
C SER A 403 -8.73 -7.80 -11.96
N ILE A 404 -8.93 -9.01 -11.43
CA ILE A 404 -7.84 -9.98 -11.29
C ILE A 404 -7.44 -10.64 -12.62
N VAL A 405 -8.37 -10.77 -13.58
CA VAL A 405 -8.04 -11.22 -14.94
C VAL A 405 -7.16 -10.18 -15.66
N ALA A 406 -7.55 -8.90 -15.59
CA ALA A 406 -6.79 -7.84 -16.24
C ALA A 406 -5.48 -7.53 -15.52
N ALA A 407 -5.41 -7.72 -14.20
CA ALA A 407 -4.19 -7.58 -13.42
C ALA A 407 -3.13 -8.57 -13.91
N ALA A 408 -3.49 -9.85 -14.02
CA ALA A 408 -2.61 -10.87 -14.56
C ALA A 408 -2.17 -10.51 -16.00
N ALA A 409 -3.11 -10.20 -16.89
CA ALA A 409 -2.81 -9.85 -18.28
C ALA A 409 -1.87 -8.63 -18.41
N GLY A 410 -2.13 -7.57 -17.64
CA GLY A 410 -1.31 -6.36 -17.64
C GLY A 410 0.08 -6.57 -17.05
N CYS A 411 0.18 -7.31 -15.94
CA CYS A 411 1.47 -7.65 -15.32
C CYS A 411 2.31 -8.53 -16.24
N SER A 412 1.72 -9.57 -16.84
CA SER A 412 2.43 -10.43 -17.80
C SER A 412 2.90 -9.66 -19.03
N THR A 413 2.07 -8.76 -19.56
CA THR A 413 2.50 -7.88 -20.65
C THR A 413 3.69 -7.00 -20.24
N ALA A 414 3.68 -6.45 -19.03
CA ALA A 414 4.80 -5.67 -18.50
C ALA A 414 6.06 -6.52 -18.24
N PHE A 415 5.92 -7.78 -17.80
CA PHE A 415 7.05 -8.72 -17.70
C PHE A 415 7.69 -8.99 -19.06
N ALA A 416 6.89 -9.04 -20.13
CA ALA A 416 7.38 -9.26 -21.48
C ALA A 416 8.17 -8.07 -22.01
N THR A 417 7.62 -6.87 -21.86
CA THR A 417 8.18 -5.65 -22.49
C THR A 417 9.18 -4.90 -21.62
N GLY A 418 9.22 -5.18 -20.31
CA GLY A 418 9.93 -4.35 -19.34
C GLY A 418 9.41 -2.91 -19.30
N ASN A 419 8.12 -2.68 -19.60
CA ASN A 419 7.52 -1.34 -19.63
C ASN A 419 6.07 -1.32 -19.11
N ALA A 420 5.79 -0.51 -18.09
CA ALA A 420 4.46 -0.45 -17.47
C ALA A 420 3.38 0.13 -18.40
N GLN A 421 3.74 0.97 -19.38
CA GLN A 421 2.76 1.60 -20.26
C GLN A 421 2.11 0.61 -21.23
N THR A 422 2.88 -0.33 -21.78
CA THR A 422 2.32 -1.45 -22.55
C THR A 422 1.63 -2.47 -21.65
N GLY A 423 2.10 -2.67 -20.42
CA GLY A 423 1.36 -3.39 -19.38
C GLY A 423 -0.06 -2.84 -19.17
N LEU A 424 -0.18 -1.52 -19.04
CA LEU A 424 -1.46 -0.82 -18.89
C LEU A 424 -2.33 -0.94 -20.15
N SER A 425 -1.73 -0.98 -21.35
CA SER A 425 -2.46 -1.29 -22.58
C SER A 425 -3.01 -2.72 -22.56
N GLY A 426 -2.26 -3.67 -22.02
CA GLY A 426 -2.68 -5.06 -21.83
C GLY A 426 -3.87 -5.19 -20.87
N TRP A 427 -3.87 -4.44 -19.76
CA TRP A 427 -5.03 -4.34 -18.87
C TRP A 427 -6.31 -3.94 -19.62
N TYR A 428 -6.26 -2.87 -20.41
CA TYR A 428 -7.46 -2.39 -21.10
C TYR A 428 -7.93 -3.33 -22.20
N LEU A 429 -7.02 -3.99 -22.92
CA LEU A 429 -7.38 -5.03 -23.87
C LEU A 429 -8.09 -6.20 -23.17
N SER A 430 -7.58 -6.64 -22.02
CA SER A 430 -8.18 -7.70 -21.22
C SER A 430 -9.64 -7.38 -20.86
N MET A 431 -9.91 -6.14 -20.44
CA MET A 431 -11.27 -5.69 -20.12
C MET A 431 -12.22 -5.79 -21.32
N TYR A 432 -11.76 -5.43 -22.52
CA TYR A 432 -12.58 -5.52 -23.74
C TYR A 432 -12.87 -6.98 -24.10
N LEU A 433 -11.85 -7.84 -24.09
CA LEU A 433 -12.03 -9.26 -24.39
C LEU A 433 -12.98 -9.94 -23.40
N HIS A 434 -12.81 -9.71 -22.10
CA HIS A 434 -13.69 -10.23 -21.06
C HIS A 434 -15.14 -9.79 -21.27
N LYS A 435 -15.36 -8.49 -21.53
CA LYS A 435 -16.69 -7.94 -21.79
C LYS A 435 -17.39 -8.65 -22.94
N GLU A 436 -16.68 -8.89 -24.05
CA GLU A 436 -17.24 -9.57 -25.21
C GLU A 436 -17.44 -11.08 -24.99
N GLN A 437 -16.52 -11.75 -24.30
CA GLN A 437 -16.61 -13.20 -24.04
C GLN A 437 -17.81 -13.56 -23.16
N HIS A 438 -18.06 -12.80 -22.09
CA HIS A 438 -19.12 -13.12 -21.13
C HIS A 438 -20.35 -12.22 -21.23
N SER A 439 -20.35 -11.23 -22.14
CA SER A 439 -21.40 -10.20 -22.27
C SER A 439 -21.69 -9.47 -20.95
N ARG A 440 -20.67 -9.39 -20.09
CA ARG A 440 -20.66 -8.73 -18.79
C ARG A 440 -19.23 -8.40 -18.41
N LEU A 441 -19.05 -7.42 -17.53
CA LEU A 441 -17.75 -7.09 -16.96
C LEU A 441 -17.92 -6.82 -15.46
N GLY A 442 -18.00 -5.56 -15.05
CA GLY A 442 -18.15 -5.16 -13.65
C GLY A 442 -19.51 -4.56 -13.28
N PHE A 443 -19.54 -3.86 -12.14
CA PHE A 443 -20.68 -3.04 -11.73
C PHE A 443 -20.93 -1.89 -12.70
N TYR A 444 -22.04 -1.18 -12.53
CA TYR A 444 -22.54 -0.14 -13.44
C TYR A 444 -21.45 0.86 -13.91
N GLY A 445 -20.66 1.43 -13.00
CA GLY A 445 -19.64 2.42 -13.34
C GLY A 445 -18.24 1.85 -13.50
N TYR A 446 -18.07 0.53 -13.50
CA TYR A 446 -16.75 -0.11 -13.43
C TYR A 446 -15.85 0.32 -14.59
N ASP A 447 -16.34 0.22 -15.83
CA ASP A 447 -15.54 0.39 -17.04
C ASP A 447 -15.41 1.84 -17.51
N LEU A 448 -15.69 2.83 -16.66
CA LEU A 448 -15.46 4.25 -17.01
C LEU A 448 -14.02 4.47 -17.46
N GLN A 449 -13.07 4.03 -16.63
CA GLN A 449 -11.65 4.18 -16.96
C GLN A 449 -11.20 3.21 -18.03
N ASP A 450 -11.82 2.04 -18.14
CA ASP A 450 -11.42 1.05 -19.14
C ASP A 450 -11.87 1.45 -20.55
N GLN A 451 -13.04 2.08 -20.71
CA GLN A 451 -13.48 2.62 -21.99
C GLN A 451 -12.65 3.84 -22.43
N CYS A 452 -12.22 4.69 -21.48
CA CYS A 452 -11.25 5.75 -21.77
C CYS A 452 -9.83 5.22 -21.99
N GLY A 453 -9.54 4.05 -21.43
CA GLY A 453 -8.21 3.50 -21.20
C GLY A 453 -7.33 3.49 -22.44
N ALA A 454 -7.70 2.72 -23.45
CA ALA A 454 -6.88 2.56 -24.66
C ALA A 454 -6.49 3.90 -25.32
N SER A 455 -7.41 4.88 -25.36
CA SER A 455 -7.11 6.21 -25.92
C SER A 455 -6.15 7.04 -25.07
N ASN A 456 -6.15 6.82 -23.75
CA ASN A 456 -5.41 7.60 -22.78
C ASN A 456 -4.11 6.94 -22.31
N VAL A 457 -3.83 5.67 -22.65
CA VAL A 457 -2.54 5.04 -22.35
C VAL A 457 -1.40 5.83 -22.99
N PHE A 458 -1.46 6.09 -24.29
CA PHE A 458 -0.39 6.78 -25.02
C PHE A 458 -0.72 8.23 -25.36
N SER A 459 -1.75 8.80 -24.72
CA SER A 459 -2.04 10.24 -24.86
C SER A 459 -0.87 11.06 -24.29
N ILE A 460 -0.73 12.28 -24.79
CA ILE A 460 0.26 13.27 -24.34
C ILE A 460 -0.42 14.61 -23.99
N ARG A 461 -1.76 14.62 -23.91
CA ARG A 461 -2.55 15.81 -23.56
C ARG A 461 -2.50 16.09 -22.06
N GLY A 462 -2.88 17.30 -21.68
CA GLY A 462 -2.69 17.85 -20.33
C GLY A 462 -3.15 16.95 -19.17
N ASP A 463 -4.40 16.49 -19.17
CA ASP A 463 -5.01 15.69 -18.10
C ASP A 463 -5.22 14.22 -18.48
N GLU A 464 -4.57 13.76 -19.55
CA GLU A 464 -4.67 12.39 -20.06
C GLU A 464 -3.32 11.69 -20.10
N GLY A 465 -2.28 12.37 -20.58
CA GLY A 465 -0.99 11.76 -20.84
C GLY A 465 -0.12 11.71 -19.61
N LEU A 466 0.13 10.50 -19.10
CA LEU A 466 1.06 10.29 -18.00
C LEU A 466 1.59 8.83 -17.98
N PRO A 467 2.89 8.60 -17.69
CA PRO A 467 3.41 7.26 -17.40
C PRO A 467 2.67 6.63 -16.21
N THR A 468 2.51 5.30 -16.25
CA THR A 468 1.68 4.55 -15.29
C THR A 468 2.15 4.75 -13.84
N GLU A 469 3.46 4.76 -13.62
CA GLU A 469 4.12 4.95 -12.33
C GLU A 469 3.72 6.29 -11.68
N LEU A 470 3.55 7.34 -12.49
CA LEU A 470 3.17 8.69 -12.08
C LEU A 470 1.66 8.89 -11.93
N ARG A 471 0.83 7.97 -12.44
CA ARG A 471 -0.61 8.00 -12.21
C ARG A 471 -0.91 7.65 -10.75
N GLY A 472 -2.17 7.83 -10.38
CA GLY A 472 -2.64 7.51 -9.05
C GLY A 472 -4.14 7.69 -8.95
N ALA A 473 -4.67 7.59 -7.74
CA ALA A 473 -6.09 7.76 -7.45
C ALA A 473 -6.65 9.17 -7.79
N ASN A 474 -5.80 10.14 -8.13
CA ASN A 474 -6.22 11.46 -8.59
C ASN A 474 -6.15 11.66 -10.12
N TYR A 475 -5.59 10.70 -10.87
CA TYR A 475 -5.67 10.72 -12.33
C TYR A 475 -7.14 10.72 -12.75
N PRO A 476 -7.60 11.58 -13.69
CA PRO A 476 -9.02 11.90 -13.84
C PRO A 476 -9.94 10.70 -14.01
N ASN A 477 -9.55 9.72 -14.84
CA ASN A 477 -10.36 8.53 -15.07
C ASN A 477 -10.40 7.59 -13.85
N TYR A 478 -9.39 7.62 -12.98
CA TYR A 478 -9.19 6.61 -11.93
C TYR A 478 -9.83 7.01 -10.60
N ALA A 479 -10.38 8.21 -10.50
CA ALA A 479 -10.67 8.84 -9.22
C ALA A 479 -11.92 8.35 -8.48
N MET A 480 -12.55 7.25 -8.91
CA MET A 480 -13.91 6.90 -8.46
C MET A 480 -14.15 5.40 -8.23
N ASN A 481 -13.46 4.50 -8.93
CA ASN A 481 -13.93 3.13 -9.10
C ASN A 481 -12.97 2.11 -8.49
N VAL A 482 -13.52 1.15 -7.76
CA VAL A 482 -12.82 0.00 -7.15
C VAL A 482 -12.36 -1.01 -8.19
N GLY A 483 -11.40 -1.86 -7.84
CA GLY A 483 -10.89 -2.98 -8.64
C GLY A 483 -9.92 -2.56 -9.74
N HIS A 484 -9.19 -1.45 -9.53
CA HIS A 484 -8.22 -0.96 -10.51
C HIS A 484 -6.95 -0.39 -9.87
N GLN A 485 -7.08 0.47 -8.85
CA GLN A 485 -5.96 1.26 -8.35
C GLN A 485 -4.84 0.41 -7.73
N GLY A 486 -5.20 -0.65 -7.02
CA GLY A 486 -4.22 -1.59 -6.46
C GLY A 486 -3.51 -2.40 -7.53
N GLU A 487 -4.27 -2.83 -8.54
CA GLU A 487 -3.78 -3.59 -9.66
C GLU A 487 -2.86 -2.75 -10.56
N TYR A 488 -3.15 -1.46 -10.72
CA TYR A 488 -2.27 -0.51 -11.42
C TYR A 488 -0.94 -0.30 -10.71
N ALA A 489 -0.92 -0.30 -9.37
CA ALA A 489 0.33 -0.32 -8.62
C ALA A 489 1.11 -1.62 -8.89
N GLY A 490 0.43 -2.75 -8.99
CA GLY A 490 1.03 -4.02 -9.44
C GLY A 490 1.62 -3.91 -10.85
N ILE A 491 0.87 -3.40 -11.84
CA ILE A 491 1.36 -3.25 -13.21
C ILE A 491 2.56 -2.30 -13.28
N ALA A 492 2.56 -1.21 -12.51
CA ALA A 492 3.72 -0.35 -12.36
C ALA A 492 4.93 -1.15 -11.85
N GLN A 493 4.77 -1.93 -10.77
CA GLN A 493 5.84 -2.77 -10.24
C GLN A 493 6.30 -3.87 -11.21
N ALA A 494 5.41 -4.44 -12.01
CA ALA A 494 5.68 -5.64 -12.80
C ALA A 494 6.88 -5.48 -13.75
N ALA A 495 6.92 -4.37 -14.49
CA ALA A 495 8.04 -4.06 -15.39
C ALA A 495 9.38 -4.00 -14.64
N HIS A 496 9.41 -3.31 -13.50
CA HIS A 496 10.60 -3.10 -12.70
C HIS A 496 11.07 -4.36 -11.97
N ALA A 497 10.13 -5.16 -11.47
CA ALA A 497 10.44 -6.43 -10.82
C ALA A 497 11.09 -7.40 -11.81
N ALA A 498 10.55 -7.50 -13.04
CA ALA A 498 11.12 -8.32 -14.10
C ALA A 498 12.52 -7.86 -14.56
N ARG A 499 12.80 -6.56 -14.47
CA ARG A 499 14.11 -5.97 -14.79
C ARG A 499 15.14 -6.10 -13.66
N GLY A 500 14.70 -6.44 -12.45
CA GLY A 500 15.52 -6.38 -11.24
C GLY A 500 15.85 -4.95 -10.78
N ASP A 501 15.03 -3.96 -11.15
CA ASP A 501 15.23 -2.57 -10.73
C ASP A 501 14.99 -2.45 -9.21
N ALA A 502 15.81 -1.65 -8.52
CA ALA A 502 15.74 -1.46 -7.07
C ALA A 502 14.48 -0.70 -6.60
N PHE A 503 13.92 0.14 -7.47
CA PHE A 503 12.76 0.99 -7.20
C PHE A 503 11.94 1.19 -8.48
N VAL A 504 10.71 1.68 -8.32
CA VAL A 504 9.74 1.93 -9.40
C VAL A 504 9.73 3.41 -9.79
N LEU A 505 9.61 4.33 -8.83
CA LEU A 505 9.48 5.76 -9.11
C LEU A 505 10.40 6.64 -8.28
N ASN A 506 10.61 6.33 -6.99
CA ASN A 506 11.40 7.17 -6.12
C ASN A 506 12.32 6.34 -5.19
N PRO A 507 13.65 6.42 -5.35
CA PRO A 507 14.59 5.67 -4.54
C PRO A 507 14.56 6.10 -3.07
N LEU A 508 14.24 7.36 -2.77
CA LEU A 508 14.12 7.85 -1.40
C LEU A 508 12.94 7.20 -0.68
N VAL A 509 11.82 7.01 -1.39
CA VAL A 509 10.63 6.33 -0.85
C VAL A 509 10.94 4.85 -0.60
N LYS A 510 11.63 4.20 -1.55
CA LYS A 510 12.05 2.80 -1.40
C LYS A 510 12.88 2.59 -0.13
N ILE A 511 13.91 3.41 0.06
CA ILE A 511 14.78 3.34 1.24
C ILE A 511 13.99 3.68 2.50
N ALA A 512 13.13 4.70 2.47
CA ALA A 512 12.41 5.17 3.66
C ALA A 512 11.48 4.12 4.30
N PHE A 513 11.08 3.08 3.58
CA PHE A 513 10.26 1.99 4.10
C PHE A 513 11.04 0.70 4.36
N ALA A 514 12.34 0.66 4.06
CA ALA A 514 13.21 -0.47 4.38
C ALA A 514 13.63 -0.52 5.86
N ASP A 515 12.72 -0.14 6.76
CA ASP A 515 13.03 0.16 8.16
C ASP A 515 12.34 -0.82 9.11
N PRO A 516 13.08 -1.71 9.80
CA PRO A 516 12.51 -2.70 10.69
C PRO A 516 11.90 -2.11 11.98
N ASN A 517 12.04 -0.80 12.23
CA ASN A 517 11.40 -0.12 13.35
C ASN A 517 9.96 0.34 13.05
N LEU A 518 9.47 0.16 11.82
CA LEU A 518 8.06 0.33 11.50
C LEU A 518 7.19 -0.67 12.29
N THR A 519 5.94 -0.31 12.54
CA THR A 519 5.03 -1.17 13.31
C THR A 519 4.45 -2.26 12.42
N PHE A 520 4.20 -1.95 11.14
CA PHE A 520 3.80 -2.92 10.13
C PHE A 520 5.03 -3.43 9.35
N ASP A 521 5.12 -4.75 9.11
CA ASP A 521 6.15 -5.32 8.26
C ASP A 521 5.80 -5.22 6.76
N PHE A 522 6.36 -4.21 6.09
CA PHE A 522 6.16 -3.97 4.65
C PHE A 522 6.82 -5.02 3.73
N THR A 523 7.62 -5.96 4.25
CA THR A 523 8.23 -7.04 3.45
C THR A 523 7.27 -8.21 3.24
N GLN A 524 6.23 -8.33 4.07
CA GLN A 524 5.32 -9.47 4.12
C GLN A 524 3.86 -9.04 4.29
N VAL A 525 3.42 -8.09 3.47
CA VAL A 525 2.12 -7.41 3.55
C VAL A 525 0.94 -8.36 3.75
N ARG A 526 0.87 -9.44 2.95
CA ARG A 526 -0.22 -10.42 3.04
C ARG A 526 -0.20 -11.20 4.36
N ALA A 527 0.98 -11.56 4.87
CA ALA A 527 1.10 -12.25 6.16
C ALA A 527 0.67 -11.34 7.33
N GLU A 528 0.99 -10.06 7.27
CA GLU A 528 0.55 -9.09 8.27
C GLU A 528 -0.97 -8.86 8.23
N PHE A 529 -1.59 -8.85 7.04
CA PHE A 529 -3.05 -8.81 6.93
C PHE A 529 -3.70 -10.05 7.56
N ALA A 530 -3.12 -11.23 7.34
CA ALA A 530 -3.56 -12.47 7.99
C ALA A 530 -3.43 -12.40 9.51
N LYS A 531 -2.29 -11.94 10.04
CA LYS A 531 -2.06 -11.71 11.48
C LYS A 531 -3.08 -10.75 12.08
N GLY A 532 -3.39 -9.67 11.37
CA GLY A 532 -4.44 -8.72 11.77
C GLY A 532 -5.83 -9.36 11.77
N ALA A 533 -6.14 -10.23 10.81
CA ALA A 533 -7.42 -10.94 10.73
C ALA A 533 -7.61 -11.94 11.88
N LEU A 534 -6.52 -12.57 12.31
CA LEU A 534 -6.47 -13.44 13.49
C LEU A 534 -6.52 -12.67 14.83
N ARG A 535 -6.51 -11.33 14.79
CA ARG A 535 -6.43 -10.44 15.97
C ARG A 535 -5.12 -10.63 16.75
N GLU A 536 -4.02 -10.95 16.07
CA GLU A 536 -2.68 -11.19 16.63
C GLU A 536 -1.69 -10.04 16.34
N PHE A 537 -2.17 -8.97 15.71
CA PHE A 537 -1.38 -7.78 15.42
C PHE A 537 -1.55 -6.72 16.52
N GLU A 538 -0.44 -6.13 16.98
CA GLU A 538 -0.43 -5.05 17.98
C GLU A 538 -0.18 -3.69 17.31
N PRO A 539 -1.19 -2.79 17.23
CA PRO A 539 -1.02 -1.48 16.63
C PRO A 539 -0.41 -0.46 17.61
N ALA A 540 0.15 0.61 17.04
CA ALA A 540 0.58 1.79 17.79
C ALA A 540 -0.60 2.75 18.05
N GLY A 541 -0.37 3.74 18.93
CA GLY A 541 -1.30 4.85 19.16
C GLY A 541 -2.55 4.52 20.00
N GLU A 542 -2.61 3.34 20.62
CA GLU A 542 -3.66 2.99 21.57
C GLU A 542 -3.62 3.86 22.84
N ARG A 543 -4.79 4.03 23.49
CA ARG A 543 -4.97 4.97 24.62
C ARG A 543 -5.18 4.28 25.97
N ALA A 544 -4.85 3.00 26.06
CA ALA A 544 -5.04 2.20 27.28
C ALA A 544 -4.35 2.82 28.50
N LEU A 545 -3.13 3.36 28.31
CA LEU A 545 -2.32 3.95 29.38
C LEU A 545 -3.00 5.12 30.13
N ILE A 546 -3.83 5.89 29.44
CA ILE A 546 -4.50 7.08 29.98
C ILE A 546 -6.01 6.89 30.12
N SER A 547 -6.48 5.65 30.06
CA SER A 547 -7.86 5.27 30.27
C SER A 547 -7.99 4.45 31.57
N PRO A 548 -9.11 4.53 32.31
CA PRO A 548 -9.37 3.59 33.39
C PRO A 548 -9.31 2.15 32.89
N ALA A 549 -8.85 1.23 33.74
CA ALA A 549 -8.97 -0.21 33.47
C ALA A 549 -10.44 -0.55 33.16
N LYS A 550 -10.67 -1.20 32.02
CA LYS A 550 -12.00 -1.60 31.54
C LYS A 550 -12.33 -3.02 31.94
#